data_AF-A0A8T5PUJ6-F1
#
_entry.id   AF-A0A8T5PUJ6-F1
#
_cell.length_a   1.000
_cell.length_b   1.000
_cell.length_c   1.000
_cell.angle_alpha   90.00
_cell.angle_beta   90.00
_cell.angle_gamma   90.00
#
_symmetry.space_group_name_H-M   'P 1'
#
loop_
_entity.id
_entity.type
_entity.pdbx_description
1 polymer ?
#
loop_
_entity_poly.entity_id
_entity_poly.type
_entity_poly.pdbx_seq_one_letter_code
_entity_poly.pdbx_strand_id
1 'polypeptide(L)'
;MKKIILLLLIISMAACQPKPTITEPNITDVTRQIVLEQFALLDNEYKTDWHEEKIPDNMIELEAIEPWTARMIFLKDRIQSKNDTTAEKLIDARIDMLKSQLAYYLMLKTGKEGQVNITENTDCKNVKIIAKALGLYNTAHTNWYNFTIHMDAVLQDEEMRELIGADDRRPKFYKSYFGNAKKYIEAVQQKVYKDCEVEIVMQDKIIDLQPDEVLS
;
A
#
# COMPACT_ATOMS: atom_id res chain seq x y z
N MET A 1 21.84 -39.12 -22.35
CA MET A 1 22.33 -37.79 -21.90
C MET A 1 21.91 -36.63 -22.83
N LYS A 2 20.74 -36.68 -23.49
CA LYS A 2 20.24 -35.56 -24.34
C LYS A 2 18.99 -34.86 -23.78
N LYS A 3 18.37 -35.39 -22.71
CA LYS A 3 17.13 -34.84 -22.13
C LYS A 3 17.36 -33.87 -20.96
N ILE A 4 18.56 -33.85 -20.36
CA ILE A 4 18.87 -32.98 -19.21
C ILE A 4 19.27 -31.57 -19.66
N ILE A 5 19.82 -31.42 -20.88
CA ILE A 5 20.25 -30.12 -21.41
C ILE A 5 19.05 -29.23 -21.79
N LEU A 6 17.90 -29.81 -22.14
CA LEU A 6 16.71 -29.05 -22.53
C LEU A 6 16.00 -28.38 -21.33
N LEU A 7 16.13 -28.95 -20.12
CA LEU A 7 15.50 -28.38 -18.92
C LEU A 7 16.27 -27.17 -18.36
N LEU A 8 17.60 -27.13 -18.54
CA LEU A 8 18.45 -26.01 -18.11
C LEU A 8 18.33 -24.76 -19.01
N LEU A 9 17.84 -24.91 -20.24
CA LEU A 9 17.63 -23.82 -21.19
C LEU A 9 16.30 -23.07 -20.98
N ILE A 10 15.34 -23.67 -20.28
CA ILE A 10 14.04 -23.05 -19.97
C ILE A 10 14.16 -22.19 -18.69
N ILE A 11 15.05 -22.57 -17.76
CA ILE A 11 15.26 -21.84 -16.50
C ILE A 11 16.00 -20.52 -16.73
N SER A 12 16.83 -20.41 -17.78
CA SER A 12 17.55 -19.18 -18.12
C SER A 12 16.76 -18.13 -18.91
N MET A 13 15.54 -18.46 -19.40
CA MET A 13 14.66 -17.47 -20.04
C MET A 13 13.71 -16.76 -19.06
N ALA A 14 13.55 -17.28 -17.84
CA ALA A 14 12.72 -16.64 -16.81
C ALA A 14 13.45 -15.53 -16.03
N ALA A 15 14.77 -15.39 -16.19
CA ALA A 15 15.59 -14.43 -15.43
C ALA A 15 15.76 -13.06 -16.10
N CYS A 16 15.18 -12.86 -17.30
CA CYS A 16 15.19 -11.58 -18.01
C CYS A 16 13.77 -11.24 -18.47
N GLN A 17 12.82 -11.12 -17.55
CA GLN A 17 11.72 -10.20 -17.85
C GLN A 17 12.30 -8.78 -17.72
N PRO A 18 12.32 -7.97 -18.79
CA PRO A 18 12.66 -6.57 -18.64
C PRO A 18 11.73 -6.00 -17.56
N LYS A 19 12.29 -5.26 -16.59
CA LYS A 19 11.46 -4.43 -15.70
C LYS A 19 10.45 -3.72 -16.60
N PRO A 20 9.14 -3.75 -16.28
CA PRO A 20 8.16 -3.06 -17.10
C PRO A 20 8.64 -1.62 -17.30
N THR A 21 8.96 -1.28 -18.55
CA THR A 21 9.40 0.07 -18.88
C THR A 21 8.18 0.94 -18.67
N ILE A 22 8.13 1.65 -17.53
CA ILE A 22 7.11 2.66 -17.27
C ILE A 22 7.29 3.70 -18.35
N THR A 23 6.48 3.61 -19.41
CA THR A 23 6.51 4.60 -20.48
C THR A 23 5.90 5.85 -19.86
N GLU A 24 6.74 6.86 -19.61
CA GLU A 24 6.24 8.14 -19.10
C GLU A 24 5.15 8.64 -20.03
N PRO A 25 3.93 8.89 -19.52
CA PRO A 25 2.85 9.31 -20.37
C PRO A 25 3.17 10.71 -20.91
N ASN A 26 2.94 10.93 -22.20
CA ASN A 26 3.15 12.23 -22.84
C ASN A 26 2.02 13.20 -22.45
N ILE A 27 2.05 13.66 -21.20
CA ILE A 27 1.07 14.56 -20.60
C ILE A 27 1.73 15.92 -20.38
N THR A 28 1.26 16.91 -21.13
CA THR A 28 1.71 18.30 -21.03
C THR A 28 0.91 19.12 -20.02
N ASP A 29 -0.34 18.73 -19.74
CA ASP A 29 -1.24 19.41 -18.82
C ASP A 29 -1.94 18.40 -17.90
N VAL A 30 -1.51 18.32 -16.63
CA VAL A 30 -2.22 17.56 -15.58
C VAL A 30 -3.37 18.39 -15.01
N THR A 31 -4.59 17.90 -15.16
CA THR A 31 -5.84 18.37 -14.55
C THR A 31 -6.46 17.26 -13.69
N ARG A 32 -7.47 17.56 -12.88
CA ARG A 32 -8.26 16.57 -12.10
C ARG A 32 -8.75 15.40 -12.96
N GLN A 33 -9.33 15.72 -14.12
CA GLN A 33 -9.83 14.73 -15.07
C GLN A 33 -8.70 13.83 -15.59
N ILE A 34 -7.55 14.42 -15.93
CA ILE A 34 -6.38 13.66 -16.37
C ILE A 34 -5.88 12.72 -15.27
N VAL A 35 -5.89 13.14 -14.00
CA VAL A 35 -5.52 12.26 -12.87
C VAL A 35 -6.43 11.03 -12.83
N LEU A 36 -7.75 11.20 -12.91
CA LEU A 36 -8.70 10.09 -12.93
C LEU A 36 -8.57 9.21 -14.17
N GLU A 37 -8.29 9.78 -15.34
CA GLU A 37 -7.99 9.03 -16.56
C GLU A 37 -6.73 8.18 -16.40
N GLN A 38 -5.69 8.70 -15.73
CA GLN A 38 -4.51 7.90 -15.43
C GLN A 38 -4.81 6.75 -14.46
N PHE A 39 -5.73 6.93 -13.50
CA PHE A 39 -6.14 5.84 -12.62
C PHE A 39 -6.79 4.73 -13.43
N ALA A 40 -7.75 5.08 -14.31
CA ALA A 40 -8.43 4.11 -15.17
C ALA A 40 -7.47 3.38 -16.13
N LEU A 41 -6.45 4.07 -16.65
CA LEU A 41 -5.41 3.45 -17.48
C LEU A 41 -4.60 2.41 -16.70
N LEU A 42 -4.15 2.77 -15.49
CA LEU A 42 -3.38 1.85 -14.64
C LEU A 42 -4.24 0.68 -14.16
N ASP A 43 -5.53 0.92 -13.85
CA ASP A 43 -6.47 -0.15 -13.52
C ASP A 43 -6.59 -1.16 -14.65
N ASN A 44 -6.70 -0.69 -15.89
CA ASN A 44 -6.74 -1.58 -17.05
C ASN A 44 -5.40 -2.28 -17.30
N GLU A 45 -4.27 -1.57 -17.17
CA GLU A 45 -2.92 -2.12 -17.40
C GLU A 45 -2.57 -3.22 -16.40
N TYR A 46 -2.87 -2.99 -15.11
CA TYR A 46 -2.52 -3.87 -14.02
C TYR A 46 -3.68 -4.73 -13.52
N LYS A 47 -4.84 -4.67 -14.18
CA LYS A 47 -6.08 -5.39 -13.80
C LYS A 47 -6.49 -5.13 -12.35
N THR A 48 -6.40 -3.87 -11.94
CA THR A 48 -6.85 -3.39 -10.63
C THR A 48 -8.16 -2.63 -10.75
N ASP A 49 -8.75 -2.28 -9.62
CA ASP A 49 -9.91 -1.39 -9.55
C ASP A 49 -9.82 -0.60 -8.24
N TRP A 50 -9.37 0.65 -8.34
CA TRP A 50 -9.13 1.46 -7.16
C TRP A 50 -10.37 1.76 -6.31
N HIS A 51 -11.57 1.68 -6.89
CA HIS A 51 -12.82 1.81 -6.14
C HIS A 51 -13.14 0.56 -5.33
N GLU A 52 -12.68 -0.60 -5.80
CA GLU A 52 -12.96 -1.90 -5.19
C GLU A 52 -11.84 -2.38 -4.24
N GLU A 53 -10.68 -1.73 -4.27
CA GLU A 53 -9.54 -2.06 -3.41
C GLU A 53 -9.89 -2.01 -1.90
N LYS A 54 -9.41 -3.00 -1.14
CA LYS A 54 -9.63 -3.13 0.30
C LYS A 54 -8.58 -4.00 0.96
N ILE A 55 -8.10 -3.61 2.15
CA ILE A 55 -7.27 -4.47 3.01
C ILE A 55 -8.16 -5.28 3.98
N PRO A 56 -7.93 -6.60 4.14
CA PRO A 56 -6.98 -7.44 3.41
C PRO A 56 -7.56 -8.12 2.16
N ASP A 57 -8.84 -7.93 1.89
CA ASP A 57 -9.61 -8.82 1.02
C ASP A 57 -9.32 -8.66 -0.49
N ASN A 58 -9.06 -7.43 -0.95
CA ASN A 58 -8.92 -7.10 -2.36
C ASN A 58 -7.81 -6.05 -2.54
N MET A 59 -6.57 -6.43 -2.28
CA MET A 59 -5.40 -5.57 -2.52
C MET A 59 -4.94 -5.71 -3.97
N ILE A 60 -4.31 -4.67 -4.50
CA ILE A 60 -3.63 -4.79 -5.79
C ILE A 60 -2.42 -5.70 -5.65
N GLU A 61 -2.11 -6.43 -6.71
CA GLU A 61 -0.92 -7.29 -6.73
C GLU A 61 0.35 -6.49 -6.42
N LEU A 62 1.26 -7.11 -5.66
CA LEU A 62 2.47 -6.44 -5.17
C LEU A 62 3.33 -5.85 -6.32
N GLU A 63 3.36 -6.53 -7.47
CA GLU A 63 4.07 -6.08 -8.67
C GLU A 63 3.47 -4.81 -9.32
N ALA A 64 2.20 -4.51 -9.05
CA ALA A 64 1.54 -3.31 -9.55
C ALA A 64 1.79 -2.07 -8.67
N ILE A 65 2.19 -2.25 -7.39
CA ILE A 65 2.36 -1.12 -6.45
C ILE A 65 3.42 -0.12 -6.92
N GLU A 66 4.58 -0.61 -7.40
CA GLU A 66 5.69 0.27 -7.83
C GLU A 66 5.34 1.09 -9.07
N PRO A 67 4.82 0.49 -10.17
CA PRO A 67 4.38 1.27 -11.32
C PRO A 67 3.27 2.28 -11.01
N TRP A 68 2.30 1.90 -10.18
CA TRP A 68 1.26 2.81 -9.70
C TRP A 68 1.87 4.00 -8.94
N THR A 69 2.76 3.72 -7.98
CA THR A 69 3.40 4.76 -7.16
C THR A 69 4.23 5.71 -8.01
N ALA A 70 5.02 5.19 -8.95
CA ALA A 70 5.83 5.98 -9.86
C ALA A 70 4.96 6.92 -10.72
N ARG A 71 3.83 6.43 -11.27
CA ARG A 71 2.89 7.28 -12.02
C ARG A 71 2.29 8.38 -11.14
N MET A 72 1.97 8.09 -9.88
CA MET A 72 1.44 9.10 -8.95
C MET A 72 2.46 10.19 -8.63
N ILE A 73 3.72 9.83 -8.39
CA ILE A 73 4.81 10.79 -8.16
C ILE A 73 4.99 11.69 -9.40
N PHE A 74 5.02 11.10 -10.60
CA PHE A 74 5.10 11.85 -11.85
C PHE A 74 3.98 12.89 -12.01
N LEU A 75 2.74 12.52 -11.67
CA LEU A 75 1.59 13.43 -11.72
C LEU A 75 1.69 14.52 -10.64
N LYS A 76 2.16 14.18 -9.44
CA LYS A 76 2.33 15.11 -8.32
C LYS A 76 3.28 16.24 -8.67
N ASP A 77 4.44 15.92 -9.25
CA ASP A 77 5.44 16.94 -9.60
C ASP A 77 4.90 17.97 -10.62
N ARG A 78 3.93 17.55 -11.46
CA ARG A 78 3.31 18.42 -12.46
C ARG A 78 2.12 19.23 -11.93
N ILE A 79 1.37 18.68 -10.98
CA ILE A 79 0.24 19.40 -10.35
C ILE A 79 0.74 20.50 -9.40
N GLN A 80 1.88 20.29 -8.74
CA GLN A 80 2.44 21.25 -7.77
C GLN A 80 2.69 22.62 -8.39
N SER A 81 3.06 22.67 -9.68
CA SER A 81 3.27 23.92 -10.40
C SER A 81 2.00 24.73 -10.68
N LYS A 82 0.81 24.15 -10.44
CA LYS A 82 -0.50 24.70 -10.84
C LYS A 82 -1.40 25.12 -9.70
N ASN A 83 -1.02 24.83 -8.45
CA ASN A 83 -1.79 25.18 -7.26
C ASN A 83 -3.21 24.56 -7.21
N ASP A 84 -3.45 23.43 -7.89
CA ASP A 84 -4.69 22.65 -7.75
C ASP A 84 -4.56 21.69 -6.56
N THR A 85 -4.89 22.20 -5.38
CA THR A 85 -4.77 21.48 -4.11
C THR A 85 -5.68 20.25 -4.05
N THR A 86 -6.79 20.23 -4.79
CA THR A 86 -7.73 19.12 -4.77
C THR A 86 -7.17 17.94 -5.56
N ALA A 87 -6.61 18.19 -6.74
CA ALA A 87 -5.93 17.17 -7.52
C ALA A 87 -4.68 16.64 -6.80
N GLU A 88 -3.90 17.52 -6.14
CA GLU A 88 -2.77 17.08 -5.31
C GLU A 88 -3.22 16.14 -4.18
N LYS A 89 -4.32 16.47 -3.50
CA LYS A 89 -4.88 15.61 -2.43
C LYS A 89 -5.38 14.28 -2.94
N LEU A 90 -5.94 14.21 -4.15
CA LEU A 90 -6.33 12.94 -4.76
C LEU A 90 -5.11 12.04 -5.04
N ILE A 91 -4.02 12.63 -5.53
CA ILE A 91 -2.77 11.92 -5.78
C ILE A 91 -2.14 11.45 -4.46
N ASP A 92 -2.09 12.33 -3.45
CA ASP A 92 -1.61 11.99 -2.10
C ASP A 92 -2.42 10.83 -1.52
N ALA A 93 -3.75 10.88 -1.62
CA ALA A 93 -4.62 9.79 -1.17
C ALA A 93 -4.23 8.46 -1.83
N ARG A 94 -4.09 8.43 -3.17
CA ARG A 94 -3.71 7.20 -3.87
C ARG A 94 -2.35 6.69 -3.42
N ILE A 95 -1.36 7.56 -3.24
CA ILE A 95 -0.02 7.17 -2.73
C ILE A 95 -0.13 6.53 -1.34
N ASP A 96 -0.89 7.14 -0.43
CA ASP A 96 -1.05 6.62 0.93
C ASP A 96 -1.80 5.27 0.93
N MET A 97 -2.79 5.09 0.07
CA MET A 97 -3.43 3.79 -0.11
C MET A 97 -2.43 2.71 -0.57
N LEU A 98 -1.58 3.02 -1.56
CA LEU A 98 -0.54 2.11 -2.06
C LEU A 98 0.49 1.78 -0.97
N LYS A 99 0.95 2.78 -0.20
CA LYS A 99 1.85 2.60 0.95
C LYS A 99 1.22 1.73 2.03
N SER A 100 -0.07 1.90 2.28
CA SER A 100 -0.82 1.09 3.23
C SER A 100 -0.85 -0.39 2.83
N GLN A 101 -1.15 -0.67 1.56
CA GLN A 101 -1.13 -2.04 1.02
C GLN A 101 0.28 -2.64 1.05
N LEU A 102 1.30 -1.89 0.64
CA LEU A 102 2.69 -2.34 0.68
C LEU A 102 3.14 -2.71 2.10
N ALA A 103 2.86 -1.86 3.08
CA ALA A 103 3.17 -2.13 4.48
C ALA A 103 2.44 -3.38 4.99
N TYR A 104 1.19 -3.59 4.56
CA TYR A 104 0.44 -4.80 4.88
C TYR A 104 1.06 -6.06 4.25
N TYR A 105 1.47 -6.02 2.98
CA TYR A 105 2.21 -7.10 2.34
C TYR A 105 3.51 -7.44 3.07
N LEU A 106 4.27 -6.42 3.46
CA LEU A 106 5.50 -6.61 4.23
C LEU A 106 5.24 -7.20 5.61
N MET A 107 4.13 -6.81 6.26
CA MET A 107 3.69 -7.43 7.51
C MET A 107 3.41 -8.92 7.30
N LEU A 108 2.66 -9.29 6.25
CA LEU A 108 2.39 -10.70 5.94
C LEU A 108 3.67 -11.51 5.70
N LYS A 109 4.70 -10.90 5.09
CA LYS A 109 6.03 -11.53 4.88
C LYS A 109 6.78 -11.84 6.18
N THR A 110 6.41 -11.26 7.33
CA THR A 110 6.99 -11.65 8.64
C THR A 110 6.57 -13.05 9.09
N GLY A 111 5.52 -13.61 8.48
CA GLY A 111 5.06 -14.96 8.75
C GLY A 111 4.38 -15.12 10.12
N LYS A 112 4.19 -16.37 10.53
CA LYS A 112 3.48 -16.72 11.78
C LYS A 112 4.21 -16.22 13.03
N GLU A 113 5.54 -16.11 12.97
CA GLU A 113 6.38 -15.64 14.08
C GLU A 113 6.15 -14.16 14.40
N GLY A 114 5.68 -13.36 13.44
CA GLY A 114 5.30 -11.96 13.65
C GLY A 114 3.89 -11.78 14.20
N GLN A 115 3.08 -12.85 14.29
CA GLN A 115 1.70 -12.80 14.76
C GLN A 115 1.62 -13.15 16.24
N VAL A 116 0.74 -12.47 16.97
CA VAL A 116 0.46 -12.75 18.38
C VAL A 116 -0.98 -13.18 18.52
N ASN A 117 -1.19 -14.41 19.00
CA ASN A 117 -2.50 -14.85 19.45
C ASN A 117 -2.71 -14.38 20.90
N ILE A 118 -3.66 -13.47 21.09
CA ILE A 118 -3.93 -12.85 22.40
C ILE A 118 -4.35 -13.88 23.46
N THR A 119 -4.87 -15.05 23.06
CA THR A 119 -5.32 -16.10 23.98
C THR A 119 -4.24 -17.13 24.35
N GLU A 120 -3.09 -17.15 23.66
CA GLU A 120 -2.02 -18.12 23.86
C GLU A 120 -0.76 -17.48 24.46
N ASN A 121 0.21 -18.28 24.89
CA ASN A 121 1.50 -17.74 25.34
C ASN A 121 2.35 -17.30 24.15
N THR A 122 2.96 -16.13 24.27
CA THR A 122 3.87 -15.58 23.26
C THR A 122 5.23 -16.28 23.31
N ASP A 123 5.78 -16.68 22.18
CA ASP A 123 7.17 -17.12 22.12
C ASP A 123 8.11 -15.91 22.19
N CYS A 124 8.74 -15.72 23.34
CA CYS A 124 9.59 -14.56 23.60
C CYS A 124 10.86 -14.50 22.74
N LYS A 125 11.23 -15.57 22.04
CA LYS A 125 12.31 -15.53 21.04
C LYS A 125 11.93 -14.69 19.82
N ASN A 126 10.64 -14.56 19.54
CA ASN A 126 10.11 -13.89 18.35
C ASN A 126 9.81 -12.40 18.57
N VAL A 127 10.07 -11.85 19.75
CA VAL A 127 9.73 -10.44 20.10
C VAL A 127 10.21 -9.44 19.07
N LYS A 128 11.40 -9.62 18.48
CA LYS A 128 11.91 -8.72 17.42
C LYS A 128 11.08 -8.80 16.14
N ILE A 129 10.64 -9.98 15.75
CA ILE A 129 9.82 -10.22 14.56
C ILE A 129 8.41 -9.68 14.80
N ILE A 130 7.84 -9.93 15.99
CA ILE A 130 6.57 -9.37 16.44
C ILE A 130 6.61 -7.84 16.41
N ALA A 131 7.65 -7.21 16.95
CA ALA A 131 7.80 -5.76 16.93
C ALA A 131 7.87 -5.21 15.50
N LYS A 132 8.59 -5.89 14.59
CA LYS A 132 8.62 -5.55 13.17
C LYS A 132 7.24 -5.66 12.52
N ALA A 133 6.54 -6.76 12.73
CA ALA A 133 5.20 -6.98 12.19
C ALA A 133 4.21 -5.93 12.71
N LEU A 134 4.27 -5.61 14.00
CA LEU A 134 3.42 -4.61 14.62
C LEU A 134 3.71 -3.19 14.08
N GLY A 135 4.98 -2.86 13.89
CA GLY A 135 5.40 -1.61 13.25
C GLY A 135 4.84 -1.48 11.82
N LEU A 136 4.95 -2.53 11.01
CA LEU A 136 4.41 -2.56 9.64
C LEU A 136 2.88 -2.46 9.63
N TYR A 137 2.20 -3.14 10.56
CA TYR A 137 0.74 -3.02 10.72
C TYR A 137 0.33 -1.59 11.08
N ASN A 138 1.07 -0.94 11.98
CA ASN A 138 0.85 0.46 12.31
C ASN A 138 1.12 1.39 11.12
N THR A 139 2.20 1.17 10.37
CA THR A 139 2.47 1.92 9.13
C THR A 139 1.32 1.75 8.14
N ALA A 140 0.79 0.54 7.97
CA ALA A 140 -0.35 0.29 7.10
C ALA A 140 -1.58 1.07 7.54
N HIS A 141 -1.90 1.04 8.84
CA HIS A 141 -3.00 1.81 9.43
C HIS A 141 -2.82 3.33 9.29
N THR A 142 -1.62 3.86 9.59
CA THR A 142 -1.34 5.30 9.50
C THR A 142 -1.54 5.81 8.08
N ASN A 143 -1.03 5.09 7.07
CA ASN A 143 -1.24 5.47 5.69
C ASN A 143 -2.71 5.32 5.27
N TRP A 144 -3.43 4.30 5.74
CA TRP A 144 -4.88 4.22 5.52
C TRP A 144 -5.62 5.44 6.10
N TYR A 145 -5.25 5.86 7.31
CA TYR A 145 -5.85 7.04 7.93
C TYR A 145 -5.55 8.32 7.14
N ASN A 146 -4.31 8.51 6.68
CA ASN A 146 -3.95 9.65 5.83
C ASN A 146 -4.72 9.65 4.50
N PHE A 147 -4.88 8.47 3.87
CA PHE A 147 -5.75 8.30 2.72
C PHE A 147 -7.17 8.82 3.02
N THR A 148 -7.77 8.45 4.15
CA THR A 148 -9.13 8.92 4.49
C THR A 148 -9.19 10.44 4.64
N ILE A 149 -8.19 11.06 5.28
CA ILE A 149 -8.11 12.52 5.42
C ILE A 149 -8.01 13.19 4.05
N HIS A 150 -7.15 12.69 3.18
CA HIS A 150 -6.96 13.26 1.84
C HIS A 150 -8.21 13.08 0.97
N MET A 151 -8.84 11.90 1.01
CA MET A 151 -10.10 11.67 0.32
C MET A 151 -11.24 12.55 0.85
N ASP A 152 -11.33 12.76 2.17
CA ASP A 152 -12.33 13.65 2.74
C ASP A 152 -12.18 15.08 2.24
N ALA A 153 -10.95 15.56 2.11
CA ALA A 153 -10.66 16.87 1.52
C ALA A 153 -11.06 16.92 0.04
N VAL A 154 -10.75 15.88 -0.74
CA VAL A 154 -11.15 15.78 -2.15
C VAL A 154 -12.67 15.79 -2.31
N LEU A 155 -13.39 15.05 -1.46
CA LEU A 155 -14.85 14.91 -1.53
C LEU A 155 -15.62 16.15 -1.03
N GLN A 156 -14.94 17.15 -0.43
CA GLN A 156 -15.57 18.46 -0.19
C GLN A 156 -15.83 19.23 -1.49
N ASP A 157 -15.00 19.02 -2.51
CA ASP A 157 -15.20 19.59 -3.84
C ASP A 157 -16.37 18.87 -4.54
N GLU A 158 -17.35 19.64 -5.02
CA GLU A 158 -18.59 19.09 -5.60
C GLU A 158 -18.36 18.35 -6.91
N GLU A 159 -17.55 18.91 -7.80
CA GLU A 159 -17.18 18.28 -9.08
C GLU A 159 -16.45 16.95 -8.83
N MET A 160 -15.46 16.95 -7.94
CA MET A 160 -14.71 15.73 -7.61
C MET A 160 -15.57 14.67 -6.94
N ARG A 161 -16.50 15.09 -6.08
CA ARG A 161 -17.45 14.19 -5.42
C ARG A 161 -18.42 13.54 -6.41
N GLU A 162 -18.82 14.26 -7.46
CA GLU A 162 -19.62 13.68 -8.54
C GLU A 162 -18.82 12.67 -9.37
N LEU A 163 -17.57 12.98 -9.69
CA LEU A 163 -16.69 12.12 -10.49
C LEU A 163 -16.23 10.85 -9.77
N ILE A 164 -15.88 10.96 -8.49
CA ILE A 164 -15.39 9.83 -7.68
C ILE A 164 -16.54 9.04 -7.06
N GLY A 165 -17.65 9.70 -6.73
CA GLY A 165 -18.79 9.12 -6.03
C GLY A 165 -18.77 9.36 -4.51
N ALA A 166 -19.98 9.46 -3.94
CA ALA A 166 -20.23 9.54 -2.50
C ALA A 166 -20.95 8.27 -1.98
N ASP A 167 -20.96 8.11 -0.66
CA ASP A 167 -21.59 7.03 0.11
C ASP A 167 -21.25 5.57 -0.28
N ASP A 168 -22.16 4.86 -0.94
CA ASP A 168 -21.98 3.49 -1.40
C ASP A 168 -21.07 3.39 -2.63
N ARG A 169 -20.88 4.51 -3.33
CA ARG A 169 -19.97 4.65 -4.49
C ARG A 169 -18.55 5.11 -4.11
N ARG A 170 -18.28 5.45 -2.84
CA ARG A 170 -16.91 5.79 -2.40
C ARG A 170 -15.99 4.57 -2.52
N PRO A 171 -14.67 4.76 -2.71
CA PRO A 171 -13.71 3.67 -2.69
C PRO A 171 -13.86 2.79 -1.43
N LYS A 172 -13.94 1.47 -1.62
CA LYS A 172 -14.13 0.49 -0.54
C LYS A 172 -13.01 0.51 0.49
N PHE A 173 -11.82 0.96 0.10
CA PHE A 173 -10.69 1.18 0.97
C PHE A 173 -11.01 2.11 2.15
N TYR A 174 -11.95 3.03 1.96
CA TYR A 174 -12.44 3.93 3.00
C TYR A 174 -13.13 3.16 4.16
N LYS A 175 -13.67 1.96 3.90
CA LYS A 175 -14.31 1.06 4.88
C LYS A 175 -13.39 -0.12 5.23
N SER A 176 -12.09 0.13 5.41
CA SER A 176 -11.06 -0.89 5.67
C SER A 176 -11.21 -1.58 7.03
N TYR A 177 -10.58 -2.75 7.16
CA TYR A 177 -10.47 -3.55 8.38
C TYR A 177 -9.78 -2.82 9.56
N PHE A 178 -9.09 -1.70 9.31
CA PHE A 178 -8.32 -0.99 10.32
C PHE A 178 -9.13 -0.25 11.39
N GLY A 179 -10.47 -0.29 11.39
CA GLY A 179 -11.30 0.39 12.40
C GLY A 179 -10.98 0.05 13.87
N ASN A 180 -10.32 -1.08 14.14
CA ASN A 180 -9.84 -1.48 15.47
C ASN A 180 -8.31 -1.58 15.59
N ALA A 181 -7.55 -1.01 14.65
CA ALA A 181 -6.09 -1.18 14.59
C ALA A 181 -5.39 -0.75 15.89
N LYS A 182 -5.77 0.41 16.46
CA LYS A 182 -5.22 0.88 17.73
C LYS A 182 -5.42 -0.11 18.87
N LYS A 183 -6.64 -0.63 19.04
CA LYS A 183 -6.96 -1.62 20.09
C LYS A 183 -6.16 -2.91 19.92
N TYR A 184 -6.01 -3.37 18.68
CA TYR A 184 -5.18 -4.53 18.38
C TYR A 184 -3.71 -4.30 18.74
N ILE A 185 -3.15 -3.14 18.35
CA ILE A 185 -1.76 -2.78 18.64
C ILE A 185 -1.51 -2.76 20.14
N GLU A 186 -2.35 -2.06 20.90
CA GLU A 186 -2.26 -1.97 22.37
C GLU A 186 -2.36 -3.36 23.02
N ALA A 187 -3.28 -4.21 22.55
CA ALA A 187 -3.44 -5.56 23.06
C ALA A 187 -2.20 -6.43 22.83
N VAL A 188 -1.57 -6.33 21.64
CA VAL A 188 -0.32 -7.05 21.34
C VAL A 188 0.82 -6.55 22.20
N GLN A 189 1.00 -5.24 22.35
CA GLN A 189 2.04 -4.65 23.21
C GLN A 189 1.91 -5.12 24.66
N GLN A 190 0.70 -5.06 25.22
CA GLN A 190 0.42 -5.52 26.59
C GLN A 190 0.67 -7.02 26.74
N LYS A 191 0.30 -7.82 25.74
CA LYS A 191 0.50 -9.26 25.75
C LYS A 191 1.98 -9.62 25.74
N VAL A 192 2.78 -9.00 24.87
CA VAL A 192 4.23 -9.21 24.82
C VAL A 192 4.89 -8.78 26.12
N TYR A 193 4.51 -7.63 26.68
CA TYR A 193 5.05 -7.17 27.96
C TYR A 193 4.72 -8.16 29.09
N LYS A 194 3.49 -8.66 29.15
CA LYS A 194 3.06 -9.62 30.18
C LYS A 194 3.82 -10.95 30.10
N ASP A 195 4.01 -11.48 28.89
CA ASP A 195 4.61 -12.81 28.70
C ASP A 195 6.14 -12.78 28.71
N CYS A 196 6.74 -11.67 28.24
CA CYS A 196 8.17 -11.58 27.94
C CYS A 196 8.90 -10.47 28.69
N GLU A 197 8.20 -9.62 29.44
CA GLU A 197 8.76 -8.46 30.16
C GLU A 197 9.50 -7.46 29.25
N VAL A 198 9.13 -7.42 27.95
CA VAL A 198 9.68 -6.49 26.96
C VAL A 198 8.61 -5.53 26.48
N GLU A 199 8.92 -4.24 26.52
CA GLU A 199 8.08 -3.19 25.95
C GLU A 199 8.38 -3.01 24.46
N ILE A 200 7.36 -3.12 23.61
CA ILE A 200 7.46 -2.78 22.19
C ILE A 200 7.06 -1.31 22.04
N VAL A 201 8.03 -0.45 21.75
CA VAL A 201 7.79 0.95 21.39
C VAL A 201 7.75 1.08 19.88
N MET A 202 6.64 1.58 19.34
CA MET A 202 6.57 1.90 17.92
C MET A 202 7.33 3.19 17.66
N GLN A 203 8.30 3.16 16.74
CA GLN A 203 8.93 4.39 16.27
C GLN A 203 8.01 5.01 15.22
N ASP A 204 7.65 6.29 15.38
CA ASP A 204 6.84 7.08 14.44
C ASP A 204 7.54 7.36 13.10
N LYS A 205 8.58 6.59 12.75
CA LYS A 205 9.20 6.71 11.44
C LYS A 205 8.24 6.10 10.42
N ILE A 206 7.59 6.99 9.67
CA ILE A 206 7.12 6.70 8.32
C ILE A 206 8.33 6.07 7.61
N ILE A 207 8.29 4.75 7.43
CA ILE A 207 9.29 4.07 6.62
C ILE A 207 9.06 4.63 5.22
N ASP A 208 10.04 5.37 4.70
CA ASP A 208 10.05 5.78 3.31
C ASP A 208 10.32 4.50 2.50
N LEU A 209 9.25 3.74 2.27
CA LEU A 209 9.28 2.43 1.61
C LEU A 209 9.63 2.68 0.15
N GLN A 210 10.93 2.73 -0.14
CA GLN A 210 11.43 2.68 -1.51
C GLN A 210 11.12 1.27 -2.05
N PRO A 211 10.43 1.14 -3.20
CA PRO A 211 10.06 -0.15 -3.77
C PRO A 211 11.24 -1.10 -3.99
N ASP A 212 12.44 -0.54 -4.17
CA ASP A 212 13.69 -1.23 -4.48
C ASP A 212 14.13 -2.21 -3.37
N GLU A 213 13.74 -1.96 -2.12
CA GLU A 213 14.09 -2.84 -0.97
C GLU A 213 13.15 -4.04 -0.83
N VAL A 214 12.05 -4.10 -1.59
CA VAL A 214 10.98 -5.10 -1.44
C VAL A 214 11.14 -6.28 -2.41
N LEU A 215 11.94 -6.10 -3.46
CA LEU A 215 12.16 -7.06 -4.55
C LEU A 215 13.51 -7.80 -4.48
N SER A 216 14.32 -7.57 -3.45
CA SER A 216 15.60 -8.27 -3.22
C SER A 216 15.47 -9.50 -2.34
#